data_AF-A0A1I8CIX8-F1
#
_entry.id   AF-A0A1I8CIX8-F1
#
_cell.length_a   1.000
_cell.length_b   1.000
_cell.length_c   1.000
_cell.angle_alpha   90.00
_cell.angle_beta   90.00
_cell.angle_gamma   90.00
#
_symmetry.space_group_name_H-M   'P 1'
#
loop_
_entity.id
_entity.type
_entity.pdbx_description
1 polymer ?
#
loop_
_entity_poly.entity_id
_entity_poly.type
_entity_poly.pdbx_seq_one_letter_code
_entity_poly.pdbx_strand_id
1 'polypeptide(L)'
;MTSFIKFVLIASAVCSIQAKTYQFDTEIEYPIIEDAPTTQCTLGGMDLVFVVDESGSIGSNNFQLALNNLATMVDTSMTIGPLDQDSHIGFVEFNDQAYLVFNLQQYLSNADVVSAIQGVGYTGGGTNIADGLDMAINQVFGGLGDRPDAPNAILLVTDGQDGNTDQVASLQQLAASRNITIYALGVGNQVDISELVAATGSISRVYNATDFAAIASITNKICQTIASVAPPVVEPTPAPNQPTLPPRGSTFETCSSNISNLWIDMVFVVDSTKGVDELGFNGLKGAIIGFLQTGFKLGRSRDRYTRIAVVDMGSKATVFADLHAWTNVNTAIKQIEQQLLYKSDTTPNIYDGLNQASQILDNANGNANRKKVIYIFSSGNDVNCNQENTFAEDKNPCRLAETIKNEGKMIVTFSLKFNNDNNVTLSNLGSPCSNYYNDRSIIKDMMTSALYANCFCSIPTKQFMDESKCLKSAECLYLHDTPSGWTTATTVCTFDDPSSRLADIRNKEKNMFFRGISDQGANGYPVIFGLGDPTNSGSLSWQTNAPFYGYTNYPGNNGPNFSNGKCAQMQKDGTWIFKACSPFLDASSFMCQQRACDADNYCA
;
A
#
# COMPACT_ATOMS: atom_id res chain seq x y z
N MET A 1 42.08 -76.55 -1.98
CA MET A 1 42.41 -77.55 -0.94
C MET A 1 42.18 -76.86 0.40
N THR A 2 40.96 -76.98 0.95
CA THR A 2 40.54 -77.93 2.01
C THR A 2 41.02 -77.49 3.39
N SER A 3 40.17 -76.99 4.29
CA SER A 3 39.10 -77.63 5.10
C SER A 3 39.60 -77.63 6.57
N PHE A 4 39.04 -76.86 7.50
CA PHE A 4 37.82 -77.11 8.31
C PHE A 4 37.87 -78.35 9.26
N ILE A 5 37.72 -78.06 10.57
CA ILE A 5 37.03 -78.77 11.67
C ILE A 5 37.69 -80.01 12.34
N LYS A 6 37.93 -79.95 13.68
CA LYS A 6 37.18 -80.64 14.79
C LYS A 6 38.04 -80.67 16.08
N PHE A 7 37.68 -80.01 17.18
CA PHE A 7 36.60 -80.19 18.20
C PHE A 7 36.81 -81.32 19.23
N VAL A 8 36.35 -81.02 20.47
CA VAL A 8 35.99 -81.88 21.64
C VAL A 8 37.04 -81.87 22.79
N LEU A 9 36.87 -81.02 23.82
CA LEU A 9 36.12 -81.15 25.10
C LEU A 9 36.93 -81.91 26.19
N ILE A 10 37.05 -81.45 27.44
CA ILE A 10 36.05 -81.58 28.52
C ILE A 10 36.14 -80.41 29.52
N ALA A 11 34.97 -79.99 30.02
CA ALA A 11 34.72 -78.89 30.94
C ALA A 11 34.46 -79.36 32.38
N SER A 12 34.65 -78.46 33.35
CA SER A 12 33.80 -78.38 34.55
C SER A 12 34.01 -77.07 35.31
N ALA A 13 33.03 -76.16 35.23
CA ALA A 13 32.34 -75.49 36.35
C ALA A 13 31.48 -74.35 35.78
N VAL A 14 30.17 -74.41 36.04
CA VAL A 14 29.11 -73.57 35.46
C VAL A 14 28.41 -72.78 36.56
N CYS A 15 28.18 -71.48 36.32
CA CYS A 15 26.87 -70.81 36.43
C CYS A 15 27.02 -69.37 35.88
N SER A 16 26.80 -69.13 34.58
CA SER A 16 25.53 -68.70 33.95
C SER A 16 25.45 -67.17 33.76
N ILE A 17 25.96 -66.69 32.63
CA ILE A 17 25.68 -65.36 32.05
C ILE A 17 25.25 -65.62 30.61
N GLN A 18 24.02 -65.22 30.24
CA GLN A 18 23.52 -65.27 28.86
C GLN A 18 23.68 -63.89 28.19
N ALA A 19 24.15 -63.95 26.96
CA ALA A 19 24.42 -62.84 26.04
C ALA A 19 23.16 -62.41 25.25
N LYS A 20 23.20 -61.21 24.66
CA LYS A 20 22.52 -60.90 23.38
C LYS A 20 23.26 -59.78 22.61
N THR A 21 23.76 -60.17 21.43
CA THR A 21 23.85 -59.45 20.14
C THR A 21 23.86 -57.91 20.13
N TYR A 22 24.97 -57.33 19.69
CA TYR A 22 25.07 -55.95 19.19
C TYR A 22 24.58 -55.88 17.73
N GLN A 23 23.61 -55.00 17.47
CA GLN A 23 23.09 -54.68 16.16
C GLN A 23 23.39 -53.20 15.90
N PHE A 24 23.80 -52.87 14.66
CA PHE A 24 24.05 -51.50 14.22
C PHE A 24 22.73 -50.73 14.15
N ASP A 25 22.58 -49.66 14.91
CA ASP A 25 21.58 -48.62 14.69
C ASP A 25 22.29 -47.30 14.35
N THR A 26 22.03 -46.80 13.16
CA THR A 26 22.38 -45.47 12.69
C THR A 26 21.17 -44.55 12.90
N GLU A 27 21.25 -43.65 13.87
CA GLU A 27 20.43 -42.42 13.87
C GLU A 27 21.32 -41.24 14.28
N ILE A 28 21.52 -40.32 13.34
CA ILE A 28 22.01 -38.98 13.62
C ILE A 28 20.78 -38.19 14.06
N GLU A 29 20.76 -37.79 15.32
CA GLU A 29 19.72 -36.96 15.91
C GLU A 29 19.81 -35.56 15.28
N TYR A 30 18.88 -35.26 14.38
CA TYR A 30 18.67 -33.89 13.88
C TYR A 30 18.00 -33.09 14.99
N PRO A 31 18.42 -31.85 15.27
CA PRO A 31 17.69 -31.00 16.19
C PRO A 31 16.28 -30.80 15.63
N ILE A 32 15.29 -31.20 16.42
CA ILE A 32 13.90 -30.87 16.17
C ILE A 32 13.83 -29.34 16.25
N ILE A 33 13.72 -28.68 15.11
CA ILE A 33 13.30 -27.28 15.07
C ILE A 33 11.86 -27.31 15.52
N GLU A 34 11.59 -27.02 16.80
CA GLU A 34 10.24 -26.63 17.19
C GLU A 34 9.85 -25.47 16.30
N ASP A 35 8.72 -25.62 15.58
CA ASP A 35 8.13 -24.56 14.78
C ASP A 35 8.17 -23.26 15.58
N ALA A 36 8.76 -22.21 15.00
CA ALA A 36 8.76 -20.90 15.61
C ALA A 36 7.32 -20.57 16.05
N PRO A 37 7.10 -20.06 17.28
CA PRO A 37 5.76 -19.75 17.74
C PRO A 37 5.11 -18.84 16.71
N THR A 38 3.96 -19.24 16.18
CA THR A 38 3.15 -18.43 15.28
C THR A 38 2.90 -17.10 15.98
N THR A 39 3.64 -16.05 15.57
CA THR A 39 3.44 -14.72 16.11
C THR A 39 1.99 -14.33 15.82
N GLN A 40 1.18 -14.32 16.88
CA GLN A 40 -0.23 -13.94 16.81
C GLN A 40 -0.28 -12.50 16.32
N CYS A 41 -0.96 -12.28 15.21
CA CYS A 41 -1.13 -10.96 14.65
C CYS A 41 -2.11 -10.13 15.49
N THR A 42 -1.75 -8.88 15.75
CA THR A 42 -2.61 -7.88 16.41
C THR A 42 -2.89 -6.73 15.45
N LEU A 43 -4.18 -6.41 15.25
CA LEU A 43 -4.65 -5.28 14.46
C LEU A 43 -4.76 -4.03 15.33
N GLY A 44 -4.43 -2.87 14.74
CA GLY A 44 -4.79 -1.58 15.32
C GLY A 44 -6.29 -1.30 15.20
N GLY A 45 -6.77 -0.23 15.85
CA GLY A 45 -8.16 0.22 15.73
C GLY A 45 -8.58 0.43 14.29
N MET A 46 -9.68 -0.19 13.89
CA MET A 46 -10.20 -0.17 12.52
C MET A 46 -11.69 -0.55 12.48
N ASP A 47 -12.35 -0.27 11.35
CA ASP A 47 -13.72 -0.71 11.11
C ASP A 47 -13.71 -1.87 10.12
N LEU A 48 -14.13 -3.05 10.59
CA LEU A 48 -14.10 -4.29 9.81
C LEU A 48 -15.51 -4.84 9.67
N VAL A 49 -15.96 -5.04 8.44
CA VAL A 49 -17.25 -5.70 8.14
C VAL A 49 -17.00 -7.08 7.57
N PHE A 50 -17.52 -8.11 8.24
CA PHE A 50 -17.59 -9.46 7.68
C PHE A 50 -18.78 -9.54 6.74
N VAL A 51 -18.55 -10.06 5.53
CA VAL A 51 -19.59 -10.35 4.53
C VAL A 51 -19.54 -11.85 4.28
N VAL A 52 -20.45 -12.60 4.86
CA VAL A 52 -20.34 -14.06 4.97
C VAL A 52 -21.46 -14.75 4.22
N ASP A 53 -21.07 -15.61 3.30
CA ASP A 53 -21.97 -16.46 2.53
C ASP A 53 -22.60 -17.52 3.45
N GLU A 54 -23.93 -17.61 3.43
CA GLU A 54 -24.72 -18.63 4.12
C GLU A 54 -25.48 -19.56 3.15
N SER A 55 -25.02 -19.64 1.89
CA SER A 55 -25.65 -20.42 0.84
C SER A 55 -25.76 -21.92 1.14
N GLY A 56 -26.60 -22.58 0.34
CA GLY A 56 -26.85 -24.03 0.42
C GLY A 56 -25.61 -24.90 0.16
N SER A 57 -24.65 -24.42 -0.63
CA SER A 57 -23.40 -25.14 -0.94
C SER A 57 -22.50 -25.30 0.28
N ILE A 58 -22.48 -24.29 1.15
CA ILE A 58 -21.68 -24.27 2.37
C ILE A 58 -22.20 -25.33 3.34
N GLY A 59 -23.51 -25.32 3.61
CA GLY A 59 -24.13 -26.19 4.59
C GLY A 59 -23.88 -25.75 6.05
N SER A 60 -24.85 -26.03 6.92
CA SER A 60 -24.89 -25.53 8.31
C SER A 60 -23.62 -25.78 9.13
N ASN A 61 -23.00 -26.96 9.00
CA ASN A 61 -21.79 -27.30 9.77
C ASN A 61 -20.59 -26.42 9.37
N ASN A 62 -20.40 -26.20 8.06
CA ASN A 62 -19.30 -25.39 7.55
C ASN A 62 -19.52 -23.91 7.84
N PHE A 63 -20.77 -23.44 7.76
CA PHE A 63 -21.13 -22.09 8.15
C PHE A 63 -20.80 -21.84 9.62
N GLN A 64 -21.17 -22.76 10.53
CA GLN A 64 -20.81 -22.65 11.95
C GLN A 64 -19.29 -22.65 12.16
N LEU A 65 -18.53 -23.44 11.37
CA LEU A 65 -17.07 -23.39 11.40
C LEU A 65 -16.54 -22.02 10.95
N ALA A 66 -17.09 -21.43 9.89
CA ALA A 66 -16.72 -20.07 9.46
C ALA A 66 -16.93 -19.06 10.60
N LEU A 67 -18.11 -19.04 11.21
CA LEU A 67 -18.44 -18.16 12.34
C LEU A 67 -17.48 -18.33 13.51
N ASN A 68 -17.17 -19.57 13.89
CA ASN A 68 -16.25 -19.85 14.99
C ASN A 68 -14.82 -19.36 14.70
N ASN A 69 -14.35 -19.49 13.46
CA ASN A 69 -13.02 -19.02 13.06
C ASN A 69 -12.96 -17.49 13.00
N LEU A 70 -13.99 -16.82 12.47
CA LEU A 70 -14.07 -15.36 12.46
C LEU A 70 -14.17 -14.79 13.88
N ALA A 71 -14.97 -15.41 14.75
CA ALA A 71 -15.04 -15.05 16.15
C ALA A 71 -13.69 -15.23 16.86
N THR A 72 -12.96 -16.31 16.56
CA THR A 72 -11.61 -16.52 17.08
C THR A 72 -10.66 -15.43 16.62
N MET A 73 -10.68 -15.06 15.33
CA MET A 73 -9.88 -13.94 14.80
C MET A 73 -10.16 -12.63 15.55
N VAL A 74 -11.43 -12.31 15.80
CA VAL A 74 -11.82 -11.14 16.57
C VAL A 74 -11.23 -11.18 17.98
N ASP A 75 -11.41 -12.31 18.69
CA ASP A 75 -10.97 -12.46 20.08
C ASP A 75 -9.44 -12.40 20.24
N THR A 76 -8.71 -12.98 19.29
CA THR A 76 -7.24 -13.11 19.39
C THR A 76 -6.47 -11.94 18.81
N SER A 77 -7.03 -11.25 17.81
CA SER A 77 -6.28 -10.28 17.00
C SER A 77 -6.74 -8.84 17.15
N MET A 78 -7.87 -8.56 17.80
CA MET A 78 -8.47 -7.23 17.83
C MET A 78 -8.83 -6.79 19.24
N THR A 79 -8.76 -5.49 19.52
CA THR A 79 -9.29 -4.89 20.76
C THR A 79 -10.57 -4.15 20.41
N ILE A 80 -11.71 -4.59 20.92
CA ILE A 80 -13.02 -3.96 20.66
C ILE A 80 -13.46 -3.18 21.89
N GLY A 81 -13.87 -1.94 21.65
CA GLY A 81 -14.20 -1.00 22.71
C GLY A 81 -14.81 0.29 22.21
N PRO A 82 -15.23 1.18 23.12
CA PRO A 82 -15.89 2.43 22.79
C PRO A 82 -14.91 3.53 22.33
N LEU A 83 -13.60 3.30 22.36
CA LEU A 83 -12.60 4.33 22.08
C LEU A 83 -12.23 4.37 20.60
N ASP A 84 -11.75 5.53 20.12
CA ASP A 84 -11.43 5.74 18.72
C ASP A 84 -10.28 4.83 18.23
N GLN A 85 -9.36 4.45 19.11
CA GLN A 85 -8.28 3.51 18.78
C GLN A 85 -8.68 2.02 18.88
N ASP A 86 -9.90 1.70 19.31
CA ASP A 86 -10.41 0.33 19.36
C ASP A 86 -11.01 -0.05 17.99
N SER A 87 -11.24 -1.33 17.73
CA SER A 87 -11.86 -1.81 16.49
C SER A 87 -13.38 -1.94 16.63
N HIS A 88 -14.13 -1.59 15.57
CA HIS A 88 -15.57 -1.76 15.49
C HIS A 88 -15.90 -2.80 14.41
N ILE A 89 -16.87 -3.69 14.68
CA ILE A 89 -17.16 -4.84 13.81
C ILE A 89 -18.60 -4.79 13.33
N GLY A 90 -18.79 -4.94 12.02
CA GLY A 90 -20.08 -5.18 11.39
C GLY A 90 -20.17 -6.59 10.82
N PHE A 91 -21.38 -7.09 10.65
CA PHE A 91 -21.61 -8.42 10.08
C PHE A 91 -22.82 -8.40 9.15
N VAL A 92 -22.57 -8.80 7.91
CA VAL A 92 -23.56 -9.01 6.85
C VAL A 92 -23.50 -10.48 6.47
N GLU A 93 -24.65 -11.14 6.44
CA GLU A 93 -24.80 -12.46 5.86
C GLU A 93 -25.49 -12.35 4.50
N PHE A 94 -25.25 -13.30 3.59
CA PHE A 94 -25.95 -13.32 2.31
C PHE A 94 -26.20 -14.74 1.79
N ASN A 95 -27.32 -14.89 1.09
CA ASN A 95 -27.67 -16.05 0.28
C ASN A 95 -28.20 -15.56 -1.08
N ASP A 96 -29.50 -15.74 -1.37
CA ASP A 96 -30.20 -15.11 -2.49
C ASP A 96 -30.23 -13.58 -2.37
N GLN A 97 -30.19 -13.06 -1.14
CA GLN A 97 -30.15 -11.63 -0.80
C GLN A 97 -29.22 -11.41 0.40
N ALA A 98 -28.86 -10.16 0.68
CA ALA A 98 -28.06 -9.80 1.85
C ALA A 98 -28.93 -9.38 3.05
N TYR A 99 -28.45 -9.68 4.26
CA TYR A 99 -29.06 -9.31 5.53
C TYR A 99 -28.02 -8.72 6.49
N LEU A 100 -28.37 -7.58 7.09
CA LEU A 100 -27.54 -6.93 8.10
C LEU A 100 -27.83 -7.59 9.44
N VAL A 101 -26.86 -8.34 9.97
CA VAL A 101 -26.98 -8.96 11.30
C VAL A 101 -26.73 -7.91 12.38
N PHE A 102 -25.63 -7.14 12.26
CA PHE A 102 -25.34 -6.00 13.12
C PHE A 102 -24.38 -5.00 12.46
N ASN A 103 -24.51 -3.72 12.82
CA ASN A 103 -23.65 -2.64 12.33
C ASN A 103 -22.44 -2.38 13.26
N LEU A 104 -21.55 -1.48 12.82
CA LEU A 104 -20.28 -1.16 13.48
C LEU A 104 -20.45 -0.63 14.92
N GLN A 105 -21.58 0.00 15.27
CA GLN A 105 -21.80 0.60 16.59
C GLN A 105 -22.47 -0.36 17.60
N GLN A 106 -23.02 -1.49 17.15
CA GLN A 106 -23.94 -2.29 17.95
C GLN A 106 -23.27 -2.95 19.16
N TYR A 107 -22.01 -3.38 19.03
CA TYR A 107 -21.28 -4.09 20.07
C TYR A 107 -19.91 -3.45 20.30
N LEU A 108 -19.59 -3.18 21.56
CA LEU A 108 -18.39 -2.44 21.98
C LEU A 108 -17.52 -3.27 22.94
N SER A 109 -17.57 -4.59 22.82
CA SER A 109 -16.68 -5.51 23.54
C SER A 109 -16.42 -6.77 22.72
N ASN A 110 -15.22 -7.37 22.86
CA ASN A 110 -14.89 -8.63 22.20
C ASN A 110 -15.91 -9.73 22.51
N ALA A 111 -16.32 -9.86 23.79
CA ALA A 111 -17.25 -10.90 24.23
C ALA A 111 -18.63 -10.78 23.54
N ASP A 112 -19.16 -9.56 23.41
CA ASP A 112 -20.45 -9.34 22.76
C ASP A 112 -20.38 -9.60 21.25
N VAL A 113 -19.32 -9.15 20.58
CA VAL A 113 -19.11 -9.41 19.14
C VAL A 113 -18.93 -10.90 18.88
N VAL A 114 -18.11 -11.59 19.67
CA VAL A 114 -17.89 -13.04 19.57
C VAL A 114 -19.21 -13.79 19.74
N SER A 115 -19.99 -13.45 20.77
CA SER A 115 -21.30 -14.07 21.00
C SER A 115 -22.29 -13.77 19.88
N ALA A 116 -22.25 -12.57 19.30
CA ALA A 116 -23.13 -12.18 18.21
C ALA A 116 -22.80 -12.94 16.92
N ILE A 117 -21.51 -13.05 16.57
CA ILE A 117 -21.05 -13.83 15.40
C ILE A 117 -21.41 -15.31 15.57
N GLN A 118 -21.17 -15.90 16.75
CA GLN A 118 -21.47 -17.32 16.98
C GLN A 118 -22.98 -17.62 17.02
N GLY A 119 -23.82 -16.61 17.28
CA GLY A 119 -25.27 -16.72 17.36
C GLY A 119 -26.00 -16.56 16.02
N VAL A 120 -25.28 -16.30 14.92
CA VAL A 120 -25.87 -16.17 13.58
C VAL A 120 -26.46 -17.51 13.13
N GLY A 121 -27.71 -17.49 12.66
CA GLY A 121 -28.43 -18.67 12.23
C GLY A 121 -28.08 -19.06 10.78
N TYR A 122 -28.30 -20.32 10.42
CA TYR A 122 -28.10 -20.79 9.04
C TYR A 122 -29.45 -21.03 8.37
N THR A 123 -29.70 -20.37 7.24
CA THR A 123 -30.94 -20.56 6.47
C THR A 123 -30.72 -21.27 5.13
N GLY A 124 -29.51 -21.23 4.57
CA GLY A 124 -29.23 -21.74 3.23
C GLY A 124 -29.81 -20.84 2.14
N GLY A 125 -29.65 -21.22 0.88
CA GLY A 125 -30.18 -20.48 -0.28
C GLY A 125 -29.20 -20.41 -1.43
N GLY A 126 -29.40 -19.45 -2.34
CA GLY A 126 -28.46 -19.11 -3.40
C GLY A 126 -27.22 -18.36 -2.90
N THR A 127 -26.45 -17.78 -3.84
CA THR A 127 -25.23 -17.01 -3.57
C THR A 127 -25.30 -15.70 -4.35
N ASN A 128 -25.28 -14.56 -3.66
CA ASN A 128 -25.36 -13.22 -4.25
C ASN A 128 -24.34 -12.29 -3.56
N ILE A 129 -23.09 -12.35 -4.05
CA ILE A 129 -21.95 -11.60 -3.51
C ILE A 129 -22.18 -10.10 -3.73
N ALA A 130 -22.77 -9.72 -4.87
CA ALA A 130 -23.08 -8.33 -5.17
C ALA A 130 -23.98 -7.68 -4.10
N ASP A 131 -25.07 -8.32 -3.69
CA ASP A 131 -25.94 -7.77 -2.64
C ASP A 131 -25.23 -7.68 -1.28
N GLY A 132 -24.39 -8.68 -0.95
CA GLY A 132 -23.60 -8.68 0.28
C GLY A 132 -22.63 -7.50 0.35
N LEU A 133 -21.90 -7.27 -0.75
CA LEU A 133 -20.98 -6.14 -0.89
C LEU A 133 -21.74 -4.81 -0.91
N ASP A 134 -22.85 -4.70 -1.63
CA ASP A 134 -23.66 -3.47 -1.66
C ASP A 134 -24.15 -3.10 -0.25
N MET A 135 -24.66 -4.06 0.52
CA MET A 135 -25.10 -3.83 1.88
C MET A 135 -23.95 -3.35 2.78
N ALA A 136 -22.79 -4.00 2.73
CA ALA A 136 -21.63 -3.55 3.49
C ALA A 136 -21.20 -2.13 3.09
N ILE A 137 -21.02 -1.86 1.80
CA ILE A 137 -20.47 -0.60 1.26
C ILE A 137 -21.45 0.56 1.44
N ASN A 138 -22.73 0.36 1.11
CA ASN A 138 -23.73 1.43 1.07
C ASN A 138 -24.55 1.56 2.35
N GLN A 139 -24.80 0.47 3.08
CA GLN A 139 -25.63 0.53 4.29
C GLN A 139 -24.81 0.51 5.58
N VAL A 140 -23.76 -0.31 5.66
CA VAL A 140 -22.94 -0.39 6.88
C VAL A 140 -21.94 0.77 6.93
N PHE A 141 -21.03 0.86 5.96
CA PHE A 141 -20.10 1.99 5.86
C PHE A 141 -20.78 3.32 5.48
N GLY A 142 -21.93 3.26 4.79
CA GLY A 142 -22.76 4.45 4.57
C GLY A 142 -23.66 4.82 5.76
N GLY A 143 -23.60 4.06 6.87
CA GLY A 143 -24.56 4.10 7.97
C GLY A 143 -23.96 4.50 9.31
N LEU A 144 -24.51 3.93 10.39
CA LEU A 144 -24.09 4.25 11.76
C LEU A 144 -22.88 3.39 12.18
N GLY A 145 -21.88 4.06 12.74
CA GLY A 145 -20.69 3.43 13.33
C GLY A 145 -19.45 3.43 12.43
N ASP A 146 -19.55 3.85 11.18
CA ASP A 146 -18.37 4.14 10.34
C ASP A 146 -17.63 5.36 10.88
N ARG A 147 -16.34 5.19 11.21
CA ARG A 147 -15.50 6.22 11.80
C ARG A 147 -14.58 6.81 10.74
N PRO A 148 -14.58 8.14 10.55
CA PRO A 148 -13.91 8.80 9.41
C PRO A 148 -12.39 8.59 9.37
N ASP A 149 -11.75 8.36 10.52
CA ASP A 149 -10.30 8.16 10.65
C ASP A 149 -9.91 6.69 10.83
N ALA A 150 -10.88 5.78 10.93
CA ALA A 150 -10.60 4.35 11.04
C ALA A 150 -10.31 3.77 9.64
N PRO A 151 -9.32 2.88 9.51
CA PRO A 151 -9.19 2.09 8.29
C PRO A 151 -10.43 1.21 8.09
N ASN A 152 -11.06 1.33 6.91
CA ASN A 152 -12.25 0.55 6.57
C ASN A 152 -11.89 -0.68 5.75
N ALA A 153 -12.31 -1.85 6.22
CA ALA A 153 -12.07 -3.11 5.54
C ALA A 153 -13.32 -4.00 5.47
N ILE A 154 -13.46 -4.72 4.36
CA ILE A 154 -14.42 -5.81 4.18
C ILE A 154 -13.64 -7.11 4.12
N LEU A 155 -14.08 -8.13 4.86
CA LEU A 155 -13.67 -9.51 4.65
C LEU A 155 -14.86 -10.31 4.09
N LEU A 156 -14.83 -10.57 2.79
CA LEU A 156 -15.76 -11.45 2.10
C LEU A 156 -15.37 -12.91 2.33
N VAL A 157 -16.30 -13.77 2.73
CA VAL A 157 -16.10 -15.21 2.89
C VAL A 157 -17.15 -15.95 2.08
N THR A 158 -16.75 -16.78 1.10
CA THR A 158 -17.68 -17.51 0.22
C THR A 158 -17.06 -18.80 -0.31
N ASP A 159 -17.89 -19.80 -0.61
CA ASP A 159 -17.50 -21.02 -1.32
C ASP A 159 -18.01 -21.08 -2.77
N GLY A 160 -18.78 -20.07 -3.18
CA GLY A 160 -19.64 -20.12 -4.35
C GLY A 160 -19.26 -19.12 -5.44
N GLN A 161 -20.12 -19.09 -6.44
CA GLN A 161 -20.07 -18.20 -7.61
C GLN A 161 -21.46 -17.58 -7.79
N ASP A 162 -21.54 -16.26 -8.01
CA ASP A 162 -22.81 -15.56 -8.26
C ASP A 162 -23.04 -15.25 -9.75
N GLY A 163 -21.97 -15.23 -10.56
CA GLY A 163 -22.00 -15.07 -12.01
C GLY A 163 -22.25 -13.61 -12.47
N ASN A 164 -22.25 -12.65 -11.56
CA ASN A 164 -22.47 -11.21 -11.78
C ASN A 164 -21.17 -10.41 -11.59
N THR A 165 -20.08 -10.92 -12.13
CA THR A 165 -18.73 -10.34 -12.01
C THR A 165 -18.66 -8.85 -12.35
N ASP A 166 -19.42 -8.37 -13.34
CA ASP A 166 -19.47 -6.94 -13.72
C ASP A 166 -20.06 -6.04 -12.63
N GLN A 167 -21.10 -6.53 -11.94
CA GLN A 167 -21.72 -5.80 -10.83
C GLN A 167 -20.81 -5.81 -9.61
N VAL A 168 -20.21 -6.96 -9.30
CA VAL A 168 -19.21 -7.12 -8.24
C VAL A 168 -18.01 -6.19 -8.47
N ALA A 169 -17.48 -6.11 -9.70
CA ALA A 169 -16.41 -5.19 -10.07
C ALA A 169 -16.82 -3.71 -9.91
N SER A 170 -18.07 -3.37 -10.24
CA SER A 170 -18.59 -2.01 -10.06
C SER A 170 -18.67 -1.63 -8.58
N LEU A 171 -19.07 -2.57 -7.72
CA LEU A 171 -19.10 -2.39 -6.26
C LEU A 171 -17.69 -2.29 -5.68
N GLN A 172 -16.73 -3.06 -6.19
CA GLN A 172 -15.33 -2.92 -5.83
C GLN A 172 -14.80 -1.52 -6.15
N GLN A 173 -15.10 -0.99 -7.33
CA GLN A 173 -14.71 0.38 -7.69
C GLN A 173 -15.35 1.42 -6.76
N LEU A 174 -16.60 1.21 -6.35
CA LEU A 174 -17.28 2.06 -5.38
C LEU A 174 -16.60 1.97 -4.00
N ALA A 175 -16.30 0.77 -3.51
CA ALA A 175 -15.58 0.56 -2.26
C ALA A 175 -14.22 1.28 -2.27
N ALA A 176 -13.43 1.10 -3.33
CA ALA A 176 -12.15 1.78 -3.51
C ALA A 176 -12.31 3.31 -3.52
N SER A 177 -13.35 3.83 -4.18
CA SER A 177 -13.64 5.28 -4.19
C SER A 177 -14.00 5.84 -2.80
N ARG A 178 -14.44 4.96 -1.88
CA ARG A 178 -14.76 5.26 -0.48
C ARG A 178 -13.66 4.85 0.50
N ASN A 179 -12.48 4.51 -0.01
CA ASN A 179 -11.34 4.11 0.82
C ASN A 179 -11.60 2.84 1.66
N ILE A 180 -12.49 1.96 1.18
CA ILE A 180 -12.80 0.67 1.79
C ILE A 180 -11.97 -0.41 1.09
N THR A 181 -11.16 -1.14 1.84
CA THR A 181 -10.33 -2.23 1.29
C THR A 181 -11.06 -3.57 1.40
N ILE A 182 -11.27 -4.24 0.27
CA ILE A 182 -11.93 -5.55 0.25
C ILE A 182 -10.87 -6.66 0.20
N TYR A 183 -10.95 -7.58 1.16
CA TYR A 183 -10.27 -8.87 1.16
C TYR A 183 -11.30 -9.97 0.92
N ALA A 184 -10.90 -11.03 0.23
CA ALA A 184 -11.78 -12.17 -0.02
C ALA A 184 -11.11 -13.47 0.44
N LEU A 185 -11.89 -14.32 1.09
CA LEU A 185 -11.56 -15.67 1.49
C LEU A 185 -12.50 -16.64 0.75
N GLY A 186 -11.98 -17.24 -0.32
CA GLY A 186 -12.57 -18.41 -0.93
C GLY A 186 -12.40 -19.63 -0.02
N VAL A 187 -13.41 -20.49 0.05
CA VAL A 187 -13.31 -21.75 0.79
C VAL A 187 -13.68 -22.94 -0.10
N GLY A 188 -12.79 -23.92 -0.17
CA GLY A 188 -12.99 -25.14 -0.93
C GLY A 188 -12.48 -25.05 -2.39
N ASN A 189 -12.96 -25.97 -3.22
CA ASN A 189 -12.46 -26.19 -4.59
C ASN A 189 -13.40 -25.68 -5.69
N GLN A 190 -14.56 -25.12 -5.33
CA GLN A 190 -15.57 -24.64 -6.27
C GLN A 190 -15.66 -23.11 -6.35
N VAL A 191 -14.74 -22.41 -5.70
CA VAL A 191 -14.66 -20.94 -5.68
C VAL A 191 -14.31 -20.40 -7.06
N ASP A 192 -15.10 -19.44 -7.55
CA ASP A 192 -14.71 -18.64 -8.71
C ASP A 192 -13.75 -17.53 -8.28
N ILE A 193 -12.46 -17.80 -8.45
CA ILE A 193 -11.41 -16.85 -8.13
C ILE A 193 -11.54 -15.55 -8.93
N SER A 194 -11.98 -15.61 -10.19
CA SER A 194 -12.08 -14.43 -11.04
C SER A 194 -13.10 -13.43 -10.46
N GLU A 195 -14.16 -13.96 -9.86
CA GLU A 195 -15.17 -13.18 -9.15
C GLU A 195 -14.62 -12.58 -7.85
N LEU A 196 -13.80 -13.32 -7.09
CA LEU A 196 -13.11 -12.78 -5.92
C LEU A 196 -12.07 -11.70 -6.29
N VAL A 197 -11.39 -11.85 -7.42
CA VAL A 197 -10.49 -10.82 -7.95
C VAL A 197 -11.28 -9.58 -8.36
N ALA A 198 -12.44 -9.75 -8.98
CA ALA A 198 -13.35 -8.66 -9.29
C ALA A 198 -13.86 -7.95 -8.02
N ALA A 199 -14.19 -8.71 -6.97
CA ALA A 199 -14.64 -8.18 -5.68
C ALA A 199 -13.54 -7.42 -4.93
N THR A 200 -12.30 -7.88 -5.00
CA THR A 200 -11.17 -7.29 -4.26
C THR A 200 -10.42 -6.23 -5.06
N GLY A 201 -10.50 -6.28 -6.39
CA GLY A 201 -9.75 -5.45 -7.34
C GLY A 201 -8.30 -5.86 -7.52
N SER A 202 -7.84 -6.91 -6.82
CA SER A 202 -6.49 -7.44 -6.96
C SER A 202 -6.37 -8.85 -6.39
N ILE A 203 -5.73 -9.74 -7.15
CA ILE A 203 -5.40 -11.11 -6.71
C ILE A 203 -4.62 -11.15 -5.38
N SER A 204 -3.86 -10.09 -5.05
CA SER A 204 -3.05 -10.02 -3.83
C SER A 204 -3.88 -9.99 -2.54
N ARG A 205 -5.18 -9.66 -2.64
CA ARG A 205 -6.15 -9.61 -1.54
C ARG A 205 -7.12 -10.79 -1.54
N VAL A 206 -6.91 -11.77 -2.42
CA VAL A 206 -7.69 -13.01 -2.49
C VAL A 206 -6.92 -14.12 -1.77
N TYR A 207 -7.59 -14.77 -0.83
CA TYR A 207 -7.11 -15.90 -0.05
C TYR A 207 -8.00 -17.10 -0.33
N ASN A 208 -7.43 -18.30 -0.27
CA ASN A 208 -8.21 -19.53 -0.42
C ASN A 208 -7.90 -20.50 0.72
N ALA A 209 -8.95 -21.03 1.34
CA ALA A 209 -8.88 -22.11 2.30
C ALA A 209 -9.22 -23.44 1.63
N THR A 210 -8.49 -24.49 1.94
CA THR A 210 -8.81 -25.84 1.44
C THR A 210 -10.17 -26.33 1.95
N ASP A 211 -10.53 -25.92 3.17
CA ASP A 211 -11.81 -26.17 3.81
C ASP A 211 -12.08 -25.15 4.92
N PHE A 212 -13.27 -25.24 5.53
CA PHE A 212 -13.69 -24.34 6.61
C PHE A 212 -12.90 -24.52 7.91
N ALA A 213 -12.20 -25.66 8.10
CA ALA A 213 -11.33 -25.87 9.25
C ALA A 213 -9.98 -25.14 9.09
N ALA A 214 -9.53 -24.92 7.86
CA ALA A 214 -8.30 -24.20 7.55
C ALA A 214 -8.39 -22.67 7.68
N ILE A 215 -9.60 -22.11 7.85
CA ILE A 215 -9.84 -20.66 7.95
C ILE A 215 -8.98 -20.02 9.05
N ALA A 216 -8.82 -20.65 10.22
CA ALA A 216 -7.97 -20.14 11.30
C ALA A 216 -6.53 -19.82 10.88
N SER A 217 -5.94 -20.65 10.01
CA SER A 217 -4.56 -20.44 9.54
C SER A 217 -4.45 -19.28 8.55
N ILE A 218 -5.55 -18.96 7.86
CA ILE A 218 -5.62 -17.94 6.82
C ILE A 218 -6.05 -16.60 7.40
N THR A 219 -6.94 -16.57 8.39
CA THR A 219 -7.30 -15.36 9.13
C THR A 219 -6.09 -14.71 9.78
N ASN A 220 -5.11 -15.49 10.27
CA ASN A 220 -3.84 -14.94 10.75
C ASN A 220 -3.02 -14.29 9.61
N LYS A 221 -2.98 -14.88 8.41
CA LYS A 221 -2.31 -14.29 7.23
C LYS A 221 -3.01 -13.02 6.74
N ILE A 222 -4.33 -13.02 6.75
CA ILE A 222 -5.16 -11.85 6.43
C ILE A 222 -4.89 -10.75 7.46
N CYS A 223 -4.92 -11.09 8.76
CA CYS A 223 -4.57 -10.18 9.84
C CYS A 223 -3.20 -9.55 9.62
N GLN A 224 -2.15 -10.34 9.34
CA GLN A 224 -0.81 -9.80 9.11
C GLN A 224 -0.77 -8.83 7.93
N THR A 225 -1.55 -9.13 6.89
CA THR A 225 -1.68 -8.27 5.73
C THR A 225 -2.38 -6.96 6.10
N ILE A 226 -3.50 -7.01 6.83
CA ILE A 226 -4.21 -5.82 7.32
C ILE A 226 -3.30 -4.99 8.25
N ALA A 227 -2.57 -5.63 9.17
CA ALA A 227 -1.63 -4.97 10.08
C ALA A 227 -0.46 -4.27 9.36
N SER A 228 -0.02 -4.82 8.21
CA SER A 228 1.04 -4.24 7.39
C SER A 228 0.58 -3.07 6.51
N VAL A 229 -0.73 -2.88 6.37
CA VAL A 229 -1.34 -1.76 5.63
C VAL A 229 -1.42 -0.56 6.57
N ALA A 230 -0.52 0.41 6.40
CA ALA A 230 -0.72 1.74 6.96
C ALA A 230 -2.01 2.36 6.39
N PRO A 231 -2.72 3.25 7.12
CA PRO A 231 -3.99 3.80 6.68
C PRO A 231 -3.90 4.37 5.24
N PRO A 232 -4.85 4.03 4.37
CA PRO A 232 -4.69 4.14 2.93
C PRO A 232 -4.56 5.61 2.46
N VAL A 233 -3.51 5.87 1.68
CA VAL A 233 -3.48 6.95 0.70
C VAL A 233 -4.00 6.34 -0.60
N VAL A 234 -5.16 6.82 -1.05
CA VAL A 234 -5.87 6.36 -2.26
C VAL A 234 -4.96 6.55 -3.49
N GLU A 235 -4.53 5.45 -4.12
CA GLU A 235 -3.94 5.43 -5.48
C GLU A 235 -4.94 4.78 -6.46
N PRO A 236 -5.27 5.39 -7.62
CA PRO A 236 -5.91 4.69 -8.73
C PRO A 236 -4.96 4.43 -9.93
N THR A 237 -5.02 3.22 -10.50
CA THR A 237 -4.43 2.87 -11.82
C THR A 237 -5.33 1.90 -12.61
N PRO A 238 -5.14 1.63 -13.93
CA PRO A 238 -4.23 2.26 -14.91
C PRO A 238 -4.78 2.51 -16.35
N ALA A 239 -4.07 3.37 -17.12
CA ALA A 239 -3.41 3.08 -18.42
C ALA A 239 -2.49 4.28 -18.82
N PRO A 240 -1.44 4.09 -19.65
CA PRO A 240 -0.15 4.75 -19.45
C PRO A 240 -0.03 6.09 -20.17
N ASN A 241 0.58 7.07 -19.52
CA ASN A 241 1.47 8.03 -20.19
C ASN A 241 2.57 8.47 -19.22
N GLN A 242 3.78 8.47 -19.77
CA GLN A 242 5.06 8.79 -19.15
C GLN A 242 4.98 10.06 -18.26
N PRO A 243 5.62 10.10 -17.08
CA PRO A 243 5.65 11.30 -16.26
C PRO A 243 6.28 12.45 -17.04
N THR A 244 5.48 13.47 -17.32
CA THR A 244 5.94 14.71 -17.95
C THR A 244 5.93 15.81 -16.91
N LEU A 245 7.02 16.58 -16.85
CA LEU A 245 7.04 17.84 -16.11
C LEU A 245 5.88 18.71 -16.65
N PRO A 246 5.07 19.34 -15.77
CA PRO A 246 3.90 20.09 -16.21
C PRO A 246 4.31 21.21 -17.18
N PRO A 247 3.45 21.53 -18.18
CA PRO A 247 3.72 22.64 -19.10
C PRO A 247 3.93 23.95 -18.35
N ARG A 248 4.86 24.77 -18.86
CA ARG A 248 5.17 26.11 -18.35
C ARG A 248 3.90 26.99 -18.41
N GLY A 249 3.29 27.22 -17.25
CA GLY A 249 1.99 27.90 -17.09
C GLY A 249 1.05 27.25 -16.07
N SER A 250 1.48 26.20 -15.37
CA SER A 250 0.68 25.50 -14.35
C SER A 250 0.26 26.40 -13.18
N THR A 251 -1.02 26.32 -12.82
CA THR A 251 -1.64 27.03 -11.68
C THR A 251 -1.33 26.40 -10.31
N PHE A 252 -0.29 25.57 -10.20
CA PHE A 252 0.13 24.87 -8.98
C PHE A 252 1.63 25.04 -8.74
N GLU A 253 2.08 24.93 -7.49
CA GLU A 253 3.51 24.90 -7.17
C GLU A 253 4.11 23.52 -7.53
N THR A 254 5.28 23.50 -8.16
CA THR A 254 5.97 22.28 -8.59
C THR A 254 7.12 21.94 -7.66
N CYS A 255 7.35 20.65 -7.39
CA CYS A 255 8.51 20.21 -6.64
C CYS A 255 9.83 20.56 -7.34
N SER A 256 10.89 20.68 -6.54
CA SER A 256 12.23 20.95 -7.03
C SER A 256 12.68 19.90 -8.07
N SER A 257 13.35 20.39 -9.12
CA SER A 257 14.04 19.58 -10.12
C SER A 257 15.54 19.41 -9.84
N ASN A 258 16.00 19.84 -8.66
CA ASN A 258 17.42 19.85 -8.29
C ASN A 258 17.90 18.47 -7.84
N ILE A 259 18.33 17.65 -8.81
CA ILE A 259 18.85 16.31 -8.55
C ILE A 259 20.05 16.30 -7.58
N SER A 260 20.82 17.38 -7.52
CA SER A 260 22.05 17.44 -6.72
C SER A 260 21.80 17.39 -5.21
N ASN A 261 20.58 17.73 -4.77
CA ASN A 261 20.18 17.76 -3.36
C ASN A 261 19.25 16.60 -2.97
N LEU A 262 19.17 15.54 -3.78
CA LEU A 262 18.39 14.35 -3.44
C LEU A 262 18.79 13.76 -2.09
N TRP A 263 17.80 13.20 -1.39
CA TRP A 263 17.98 12.54 -0.11
C TRP A 263 17.04 11.34 0.03
N ILE A 264 17.34 10.27 -0.70
CA ILE A 264 16.56 9.03 -0.69
C ILE A 264 17.46 7.79 -0.54
N ASP A 265 16.85 6.67 -0.21
CA ASP A 265 17.47 5.34 -0.24
C ASP A 265 17.02 4.60 -1.49
N MET A 266 17.98 4.17 -2.30
CA MET A 266 17.70 3.48 -3.55
C MET A 266 18.29 2.07 -3.52
N VAL A 267 17.56 1.07 -4.01
CA VAL A 267 18.12 -0.25 -4.31
C VAL A 267 17.94 -0.52 -5.80
N PHE A 268 19.03 -0.79 -6.50
CA PHE A 268 18.99 -1.25 -7.89
C PHE A 268 18.97 -2.78 -7.93
N VAL A 269 17.87 -3.37 -8.40
CA VAL A 269 17.74 -4.81 -8.64
C VAL A 269 18.01 -5.06 -10.13
N VAL A 270 19.15 -5.68 -10.43
CA VAL A 270 19.73 -5.75 -11.77
C VAL A 270 19.64 -7.18 -12.29
N ASP A 271 18.87 -7.40 -13.35
CA ASP A 271 18.80 -8.70 -14.03
C ASP A 271 20.12 -9.05 -14.74
N SER A 272 20.74 -10.16 -14.33
CA SER A 272 22.02 -10.67 -14.87
C SER A 272 21.86 -11.96 -15.68
N THR A 273 20.66 -12.24 -16.18
CA THR A 273 20.29 -13.52 -16.81
C THR A 273 20.42 -13.49 -18.32
N LYS A 274 20.32 -14.67 -18.94
CA LYS A 274 20.33 -14.85 -20.41
C LYS A 274 19.27 -14.02 -21.14
N GLY A 275 18.17 -13.64 -20.47
CA GLY A 275 17.15 -12.78 -21.05
C GLY A 275 17.65 -11.35 -21.37
N VAL A 276 18.71 -10.91 -20.69
CA VAL A 276 19.32 -9.59 -20.88
C VAL A 276 20.52 -9.62 -21.85
N ASP A 277 21.17 -10.78 -21.97
CA ASP A 277 22.48 -10.96 -22.62
C ASP A 277 23.61 -10.08 -22.04
N GLU A 278 24.86 -10.37 -22.42
CA GLU A 278 26.03 -9.68 -21.86
C GLU A 278 26.12 -8.21 -22.31
N LEU A 279 25.70 -7.90 -23.54
CA LEU A 279 25.73 -6.55 -24.08
C LEU A 279 24.63 -5.69 -23.45
N GLY A 280 23.42 -6.24 -23.31
CA GLY A 280 22.31 -5.61 -22.61
C GLY A 280 22.64 -5.36 -21.14
N PHE A 281 23.31 -6.30 -20.47
CA PHE A 281 23.73 -6.15 -19.08
C PHE A 281 24.76 -5.02 -18.92
N ASN A 282 25.74 -4.96 -19.83
CA ASN A 282 26.70 -3.86 -19.86
C ASN A 282 26.03 -2.50 -20.17
N GLY A 283 25.01 -2.48 -21.01
CA GLY A 283 24.17 -1.30 -21.26
C GLY A 283 23.44 -0.83 -20.00
N LEU A 284 22.83 -1.75 -19.25
CA LEU A 284 22.15 -1.47 -17.98
C LEU A 284 23.12 -0.96 -16.91
N LYS A 285 24.29 -1.59 -16.79
CA LYS A 285 25.38 -1.12 -15.93
C LYS A 285 25.78 0.32 -16.30
N GLY A 286 25.90 0.61 -17.59
CA GLY A 286 26.16 1.94 -18.12
C GLY A 286 25.07 2.95 -17.77
N ALA A 287 23.80 2.57 -17.80
CA ALA A 287 22.68 3.44 -17.41
C ALA A 287 22.73 3.79 -15.92
N ILE A 288 22.98 2.81 -15.03
CA ILE A 288 23.15 3.05 -13.59
C ILE A 288 24.35 3.98 -13.34
N ILE A 289 25.49 3.75 -13.99
CA ILE A 289 26.67 4.62 -13.90
C ILE A 289 26.34 6.04 -14.38
N GLY A 290 25.67 6.18 -15.52
CA GLY A 290 25.26 7.47 -16.05
C GLY A 290 24.30 8.22 -15.13
N PHE A 291 23.37 7.51 -14.49
CA PHE A 291 22.50 8.07 -13.46
C PHE A 291 23.30 8.55 -12.24
N LEU A 292 24.26 7.77 -11.76
CA LEU A 292 25.13 8.17 -10.64
C LEU A 292 25.96 9.43 -10.96
N GLN A 293 26.26 9.68 -12.23
CA GLN A 293 26.98 10.86 -12.70
C GLN A 293 26.11 12.12 -12.84
N THR A 294 24.80 12.05 -12.54
CA THR A 294 23.88 13.21 -12.64
C THR A 294 24.13 14.30 -11.59
N GLY A 295 24.99 14.06 -10.60
CA GLY A 295 25.49 15.07 -9.67
C GLY A 295 24.91 15.01 -8.26
N PHE A 296 24.08 14.02 -7.94
CA PHE A 296 23.64 13.81 -6.56
C PHE A 296 24.76 13.29 -5.65
N LYS A 297 24.62 13.54 -4.34
CA LYS A 297 25.65 13.20 -3.36
C LYS A 297 25.32 11.86 -2.71
N LEU A 298 26.29 10.95 -2.68
CA LEU A 298 26.26 9.82 -1.76
C LEU A 298 26.86 10.24 -0.42
N GLY A 299 26.39 9.67 0.69
CA GLY A 299 26.87 10.06 2.00
C GLY A 299 26.27 9.27 3.15
N ARG A 300 26.62 9.72 4.38
CA ARG A 300 26.14 9.19 5.67
C ARG A 300 26.07 10.29 6.76
N SER A 301 26.18 11.57 6.38
CA SER A 301 26.33 12.68 7.34
C SER A 301 24.97 13.12 7.92
N ARG A 302 24.89 14.29 8.57
CA ARG A 302 23.60 14.91 8.91
C ARG A 302 23.03 15.77 7.78
N ASP A 303 23.74 15.85 6.65
CA ASP A 303 23.34 16.69 5.52
C ASP A 303 22.38 15.95 4.57
N ARG A 304 21.92 16.62 3.51
CA ARG A 304 21.22 15.98 2.39
C ARG A 304 22.19 15.12 1.58
N TYR A 305 21.95 13.81 1.57
CA TYR A 305 22.66 12.82 0.75
C TYR A 305 21.74 11.67 0.40
N THR A 306 22.03 10.95 -0.67
CA THR A 306 21.38 9.70 -1.08
C THR A 306 22.21 8.50 -0.63
N ARG A 307 21.57 7.35 -0.37
CA ARG A 307 22.25 6.05 -0.26
C ARG A 307 21.76 5.14 -1.36
N ILE A 308 22.65 4.29 -1.83
CA ILE A 308 22.33 3.33 -2.87
C ILE A 308 22.82 1.95 -2.45
N ALA A 309 22.10 0.94 -2.89
CA ALA A 309 22.43 -0.47 -2.79
C ALA A 309 22.21 -1.12 -4.16
N VAL A 310 22.79 -2.29 -4.37
CA VAL A 310 22.63 -3.07 -5.60
C VAL A 310 22.40 -4.53 -5.24
N VAL A 311 21.34 -5.09 -5.80
CA VAL A 311 21.02 -6.52 -5.77
C VAL A 311 21.19 -7.05 -7.19
N ASP A 312 22.00 -8.08 -7.31
CA ASP A 312 22.19 -8.81 -8.56
C ASP A 312 21.17 -9.95 -8.64
N MET A 313 20.33 -9.94 -9.67
CA MET A 313 19.18 -10.82 -9.84
C MET A 313 19.43 -11.82 -10.97
N GLY A 314 19.93 -13.00 -10.58
CA GLY A 314 19.95 -14.19 -11.42
C GLY A 314 18.78 -15.12 -11.13
N SER A 315 19.01 -16.42 -11.28
CA SER A 315 18.12 -17.51 -10.81
C SER A 315 17.91 -17.48 -9.28
N LYS A 316 18.88 -16.88 -8.58
CA LYS A 316 18.83 -16.48 -7.18
C LYS A 316 19.37 -15.06 -7.07
N ALA A 317 18.73 -14.23 -6.25
CA ALA A 317 19.19 -12.87 -6.00
C ALA A 317 20.31 -12.87 -4.95
N THR A 318 21.30 -12.00 -5.17
CA THR A 318 22.42 -11.82 -4.25
C THR A 318 22.67 -10.34 -4.03
N VAL A 319 22.89 -9.93 -2.78
CA VAL A 319 23.28 -8.55 -2.46
C VAL A 319 24.70 -8.31 -2.94
N PHE A 320 24.86 -7.43 -3.94
CA PHE A 320 26.18 -6.99 -4.41
C PHE A 320 26.75 -5.94 -3.46
N ALA A 321 25.91 -4.99 -3.03
CA ALA A 321 26.27 -3.90 -2.15
C ALA A 321 25.04 -3.44 -1.35
N ASP A 322 25.18 -3.20 -0.05
CA ASP A 322 24.13 -2.62 0.79
C ASP A 322 24.19 -1.07 0.81
N LEU A 323 23.27 -0.43 1.54
CA LEU A 323 23.23 1.04 1.68
C LEU A 323 24.47 1.63 2.39
N HIS A 324 25.32 0.79 2.97
CA HIS A 324 26.55 1.15 3.67
C HIS A 324 27.81 0.74 2.88
N ALA A 325 27.69 0.34 1.61
CA ALA A 325 28.84 0.03 0.78
C ALA A 325 29.62 1.28 0.39
N TRP A 326 28.93 2.38 0.10
CA TRP A 326 29.55 3.58 -0.49
C TRP A 326 29.25 4.87 0.27
N THR A 327 30.16 5.83 0.15
CA THR A 327 30.02 7.21 0.65
C THR A 327 30.31 8.25 -0.43
N ASN A 328 30.76 7.84 -1.61
CA ASN A 328 30.95 8.73 -2.76
C ASN A 328 30.66 8.00 -4.07
N VAL A 329 30.21 8.77 -5.06
CA VAL A 329 29.80 8.29 -6.39
C VAL A 329 30.93 7.59 -7.14
N ASN A 330 32.15 8.12 -7.12
CA ASN A 330 33.27 7.56 -7.88
C ASN A 330 33.66 6.14 -7.42
N THR A 331 33.61 5.88 -6.10
CA THR A 331 33.86 4.53 -5.58
C THR A 331 32.76 3.56 -5.96
N ALA A 332 31.49 4.00 -5.91
CA ALA A 332 30.36 3.19 -6.35
C ALA A 332 30.48 2.82 -7.83
N ILE A 333 30.74 3.82 -8.70
CA ILE A 333 30.94 3.61 -10.14
C ILE A 333 32.06 2.61 -10.39
N LYS A 334 33.24 2.80 -9.77
CA LYS A 334 34.39 1.92 -9.98
C LYS A 334 34.08 0.46 -9.59
N GLN A 335 33.41 0.24 -8.47
CA GLN A 335 33.06 -1.12 -8.04
C GLN A 335 31.98 -1.73 -8.92
N ILE A 336 30.93 -0.99 -9.26
CA ILE A 336 29.89 -1.46 -10.21
C ILE A 336 30.54 -1.84 -11.54
N GLU A 337 31.37 -0.96 -12.12
CA GLU A 337 32.03 -1.19 -13.39
C GLU A 337 32.89 -2.47 -13.41
N GLN A 338 33.68 -2.68 -12.35
CA GLN A 338 34.71 -3.73 -12.28
C GLN A 338 34.23 -5.06 -11.68
N GLN A 339 33.23 -5.03 -10.80
CA GLN A 339 32.87 -6.18 -9.95
C GLN A 339 31.43 -6.65 -10.13
N LEU A 340 30.52 -5.83 -10.69
CA LEU A 340 29.18 -6.30 -11.05
C LEU A 340 29.26 -7.02 -12.40
N LEU A 341 29.22 -8.35 -12.34
CA LEU A 341 29.49 -9.24 -13.48
C LEU A 341 28.20 -9.88 -13.99
N TYR A 342 28.14 -10.08 -15.31
CA TYR A 342 27.09 -10.85 -15.95
C TYR A 342 27.22 -12.34 -15.61
N LYS A 343 26.15 -12.97 -15.10
CA LYS A 343 26.19 -14.36 -14.62
C LYS A 343 25.72 -15.40 -15.64
N SER A 344 25.01 -14.99 -16.70
CA SER A 344 24.40 -15.92 -17.66
C SER A 344 23.44 -16.94 -17.03
N ASP A 345 22.79 -16.56 -15.92
CA ASP A 345 21.75 -17.38 -15.29
C ASP A 345 20.56 -17.57 -16.23
N THR A 346 19.74 -18.61 -16.03
CA THR A 346 18.68 -18.96 -16.98
C THR A 346 17.55 -17.94 -17.02
N THR A 347 16.97 -17.62 -15.86
CA THR A 347 15.77 -16.79 -15.71
C THR A 347 15.88 -15.92 -14.46
N PRO A 348 15.30 -14.72 -14.46
CA PRO A 348 15.37 -13.82 -13.31
C PRO A 348 14.41 -14.26 -12.21
N ASN A 349 14.88 -14.26 -10.96
CA ASN A 349 14.04 -14.49 -9.80
C ASN A 349 13.56 -13.16 -9.21
N ILE A 350 12.46 -12.64 -9.74
CA ILE A 350 11.91 -11.33 -9.36
C ILE A 350 11.50 -11.27 -7.89
N TYR A 351 10.89 -12.34 -7.37
CA TYR A 351 10.52 -12.41 -5.95
C TYR A 351 11.76 -12.26 -5.05
N ASP A 352 12.81 -13.05 -5.30
CA ASP A 352 14.03 -13.00 -4.49
C ASP A 352 14.73 -11.64 -4.63
N GLY A 353 14.74 -11.05 -5.84
CA GLY A 353 15.26 -9.71 -6.07
C GLY A 353 14.55 -8.62 -5.26
N LEU A 354 13.21 -8.61 -5.30
CA LEU A 354 12.39 -7.69 -4.51
C LEU A 354 12.53 -7.93 -3.01
N ASN A 355 12.60 -9.20 -2.57
CA ASN A 355 12.72 -9.55 -1.16
C ASN A 355 14.05 -9.06 -0.58
N GLN A 356 15.17 -9.31 -1.27
CA GLN A 356 16.48 -8.79 -0.85
C GLN A 356 16.48 -7.26 -0.82
N ALA A 357 15.89 -6.61 -1.82
CA ALA A 357 15.80 -5.16 -1.86
C ALA A 357 14.96 -4.58 -0.71
N SER A 358 13.82 -5.21 -0.38
CA SER A 358 13.01 -4.81 0.77
C SER A 358 13.80 -4.95 2.06
N GLN A 359 14.45 -6.09 2.29
CA GLN A 359 15.24 -6.34 3.51
C GLN A 359 16.37 -5.31 3.69
N ILE A 360 17.03 -4.89 2.60
CA ILE A 360 18.03 -3.82 2.66
C ILE A 360 17.40 -2.49 3.12
N LEU A 361 16.21 -2.16 2.61
CA LEU A 361 15.48 -0.94 2.93
C LEU A 361 14.85 -0.97 4.32
N ASP A 362 14.48 -2.14 4.84
CA ASP A 362 13.96 -2.32 6.20
C ASP A 362 15.03 -2.08 7.26
N ASN A 363 16.26 -2.52 6.97
CA ASN A 363 17.43 -2.27 7.81
C ASN A 363 18.04 -0.86 7.59
N ALA A 364 17.40 0.00 6.81
CA ALA A 364 17.88 1.34 6.55
C ALA A 364 17.68 2.23 7.79
N ASN A 365 18.79 2.53 8.47
CA ASN A 365 18.81 3.44 9.61
C ASN A 365 18.84 4.91 9.16
N GLY A 366 18.33 5.87 9.94
CA GLY A 366 18.49 7.30 9.65
C GLY A 366 17.19 8.11 9.77
N ASN A 367 17.11 9.22 9.06
CA ASN A 367 15.93 10.09 9.00
C ASN A 367 14.71 9.28 8.48
N ALA A 368 13.62 9.25 9.26
CA ALA A 368 12.40 8.49 8.95
C ALA A 368 11.61 9.03 7.75
N ASN A 369 11.76 10.32 7.44
CA ASN A 369 11.17 10.96 6.25
C ASN A 369 11.91 10.61 4.96
N ARG A 370 13.08 9.96 5.03
CA ARG A 370 13.84 9.54 3.86
C ARG A 370 13.07 8.50 3.07
N LYS A 371 12.75 8.80 1.82
CA LYS A 371 11.99 7.89 0.95
C LYS A 371 12.85 6.74 0.47
N LYS A 372 12.22 5.58 0.35
CA LYS A 372 12.82 4.29 0.03
C LYS A 372 12.31 3.84 -1.34
N VAL A 373 13.22 3.57 -2.27
CA VAL A 373 12.90 3.31 -3.68
C VAL A 373 13.62 2.06 -4.17
N ILE A 374 12.90 1.15 -4.81
CA ILE A 374 13.45 -0.03 -5.47
C ILE A 374 13.36 0.18 -6.98
N TYR A 375 14.49 0.18 -7.65
CA TYR A 375 14.61 0.22 -9.10
C TYR A 375 14.82 -1.19 -9.61
N ILE A 376 13.80 -1.82 -10.20
CA ILE A 376 13.90 -3.18 -10.76
C ILE A 376 14.02 -3.15 -12.28
N PHE A 377 15.10 -3.73 -12.77
CA PHE A 377 15.36 -3.94 -14.19
C PHE A 377 15.21 -5.42 -14.48
N SER A 378 14.22 -5.83 -15.26
CA SER A 378 14.00 -7.25 -15.56
C SER A 378 13.58 -7.51 -16.99
N SER A 379 14.10 -8.61 -17.54
CA SER A 379 13.65 -9.25 -18.78
C SER A 379 12.56 -10.31 -18.53
N GLY A 380 12.22 -10.60 -17.27
CA GLY A 380 11.23 -11.60 -16.89
C GLY A 380 9.84 -11.29 -17.42
N ASN A 381 9.23 -12.26 -18.10
CA ASN A 381 7.89 -12.20 -18.70
C ASN A 381 6.84 -13.01 -17.92
N ASP A 382 7.24 -13.58 -16.78
CA ASP A 382 6.49 -14.49 -15.92
C ASP A 382 5.61 -13.79 -14.89
N VAL A 383 5.63 -12.45 -14.85
CA VAL A 383 4.83 -11.68 -13.89
C VAL A 383 3.53 -11.22 -14.52
N ASN A 384 2.50 -12.04 -14.37
CA ASN A 384 1.12 -11.67 -14.67
C ASN A 384 0.28 -11.70 -13.40
N CYS A 385 0.13 -10.54 -12.75
CA CYS A 385 -0.71 -10.40 -11.56
C CYS A 385 -2.22 -10.49 -11.85
N ASN A 386 -2.61 -10.70 -13.11
CA ASN A 386 -4.01 -10.84 -13.53
C ASN A 386 -4.36 -12.27 -13.98
N GLN A 387 -3.41 -13.23 -13.99
CA GLN A 387 -3.68 -14.61 -14.40
C GLN A 387 -3.65 -15.62 -13.25
N GLU A 388 -4.53 -16.61 -13.36
CA GLU A 388 -4.94 -17.63 -12.39
C GLU A 388 -3.86 -18.66 -11.97
N ASN A 389 -2.57 -18.40 -12.18
CA ASN A 389 -1.57 -19.43 -11.91
C ASN A 389 -1.18 -19.51 -10.42
N THR A 390 -1.86 -20.43 -9.76
CA THR A 390 -1.50 -21.18 -8.54
C THR A 390 -1.18 -20.37 -7.29
N PHE A 391 -2.22 -20.20 -6.47
CA PHE A 391 -2.25 -19.74 -5.07
C PHE A 391 -1.38 -20.52 -4.06
N ALA A 392 -0.53 -21.43 -4.52
CA ALA A 392 0.24 -22.34 -3.67
C ALA A 392 1.72 -21.96 -3.52
N GLU A 393 2.20 -20.91 -4.20
CA GLU A 393 3.59 -20.48 -4.06
C GLU A 393 3.74 -19.39 -2.99
N ASP A 394 4.36 -19.76 -1.86
CA ASP A 394 4.77 -18.83 -0.77
C ASP A 394 5.69 -17.68 -1.26
N LYS A 395 6.12 -17.69 -2.52
CA LYS A 395 7.08 -16.75 -3.11
C LYS A 395 6.53 -16.01 -4.35
N ASN A 396 5.33 -15.44 -4.22
CA ASN A 396 4.69 -14.68 -5.29
C ASN A 396 5.22 -13.22 -5.38
N PRO A 397 5.79 -12.77 -6.52
CA PRO A 397 6.35 -11.42 -6.66
C PRO A 397 5.31 -10.30 -6.64
N CYS A 398 4.08 -10.54 -7.11
CA CYS A 398 3.00 -9.54 -7.08
C CYS A 398 2.56 -9.22 -5.65
N ARG A 399 2.39 -10.26 -4.81
CA ARG A 399 2.01 -10.09 -3.40
C ARG A 399 3.10 -9.36 -2.60
N LEU A 400 4.35 -9.71 -2.84
CA LEU A 400 5.48 -9.03 -2.22
C LEU A 400 5.58 -7.56 -2.67
N ALA A 401 5.41 -7.29 -3.96
CA ALA A 401 5.42 -5.92 -4.47
C ALA A 401 4.30 -5.06 -3.84
N GLU A 402 3.10 -5.61 -3.67
CA GLU A 402 2.00 -4.91 -2.97
C GLU A 402 2.35 -4.62 -1.51
N THR A 403 2.93 -5.59 -0.81
CA THR A 403 3.38 -5.42 0.59
C THR A 403 4.42 -4.29 0.71
N ILE A 404 5.43 -4.29 -0.17
CA ILE A 404 6.46 -3.25 -0.24
C ILE A 404 5.84 -1.86 -0.45
N LYS A 405 4.85 -1.75 -1.35
CA LYS A 405 4.15 -0.48 -1.62
C LYS A 405 3.34 0.00 -0.41
N ASN A 406 2.62 -0.91 0.26
CA ASN A 406 1.83 -0.59 1.46
C ASN A 406 2.69 -0.12 2.64
N GLU A 407 3.94 -0.58 2.72
CA GLU A 407 4.94 -0.10 3.68
C GLU A 407 5.53 1.28 3.30
N GLY A 408 5.01 1.93 2.26
CA GLY A 408 5.41 3.27 1.83
C GLY A 408 6.70 3.33 1.01
N LYS A 409 7.16 2.18 0.48
CA LYS A 409 8.31 2.11 -0.43
C LYS A 409 7.84 2.17 -1.87
N MET A 410 8.58 2.86 -2.72
CA MET A 410 8.25 3.01 -4.14
C MET A 410 8.95 1.93 -4.97
N ILE A 411 8.23 1.25 -5.85
CA ILE A 411 8.81 0.32 -6.84
C ILE A 411 8.81 1.00 -8.20
N VAL A 412 10.00 1.21 -8.76
CA VAL A 412 10.21 1.72 -10.11
C VAL A 412 10.63 0.56 -11.00
N THR A 413 9.83 0.26 -12.01
CA THR A 413 10.10 -0.85 -12.92
C THR A 413 10.67 -0.36 -14.24
N PHE A 414 11.62 -1.12 -14.77
CA PHE A 414 12.19 -0.96 -16.10
C PHE A 414 12.05 -2.29 -16.83
N SER A 415 11.01 -2.39 -17.65
CA SER A 415 10.83 -3.52 -18.56
C SER A 415 11.95 -3.52 -19.59
N LEU A 416 12.78 -4.55 -19.55
CA LEU A 416 13.89 -4.70 -20.49
C LEU A 416 13.40 -5.36 -21.78
N LYS A 417 13.55 -4.67 -22.92
CA LYS A 417 13.19 -5.21 -24.24
C LYS A 417 14.41 -5.78 -24.92
N PHE A 418 14.49 -7.10 -25.05
CA PHE A 418 15.53 -7.78 -25.81
C PHE A 418 14.88 -8.77 -26.79
N ASN A 419 15.36 -8.80 -28.05
CA ASN A 419 15.02 -9.77 -29.09
C ASN A 419 13.56 -9.84 -29.61
N ASN A 420 12.93 -8.71 -29.98
CA ASN A 420 11.62 -8.67 -30.67
C ASN A 420 10.42 -9.32 -29.94
N ASP A 421 10.58 -9.84 -28.73
CA ASP A 421 9.47 -10.28 -27.91
C ASP A 421 8.72 -9.06 -27.36
N ASN A 422 7.56 -8.81 -27.97
CA ASN A 422 6.63 -7.79 -27.54
C ASN A 422 5.85 -8.34 -26.34
N ASN A 423 6.01 -7.68 -25.18
CA ASN A 423 5.10 -7.64 -24.02
C ASN A 423 5.70 -8.00 -22.65
N VAL A 424 6.99 -7.76 -22.39
CA VAL A 424 7.45 -7.68 -20.98
C VAL A 424 6.83 -6.43 -20.33
N THR A 425 5.81 -6.63 -19.50
CA THR A 425 5.13 -5.53 -18.79
C THR A 425 5.21 -5.79 -17.29
N LEU A 426 6.15 -5.11 -16.63
CA LEU A 426 6.28 -5.15 -15.16
C LEU A 426 5.30 -4.19 -14.46
N SER A 427 4.31 -3.65 -15.18
CA SER A 427 3.43 -2.58 -14.71
C SER A 427 2.70 -2.92 -13.42
N ASN A 428 2.42 -4.22 -13.22
CA ASN A 428 1.68 -4.71 -12.07
C ASN A 428 2.53 -4.75 -10.78
N LEU A 429 3.86 -4.67 -10.91
CA LEU A 429 4.78 -4.60 -9.75
C LEU A 429 5.06 -3.16 -9.33
N GLY A 430 5.17 -2.24 -10.31
CA GLY A 430 5.58 -0.88 -10.03
C GLY A 430 4.50 -0.09 -9.30
N SER A 431 4.95 0.90 -8.52
CA SER A 431 4.09 1.96 -8.02
C SER A 431 3.48 2.74 -9.20
N PRO A 432 2.33 3.42 -9.00
CA PRO A 432 1.78 4.32 -9.99
C PRO A 432 2.82 5.30 -10.53
N CYS A 433 2.72 5.62 -11.81
CA CYS A 433 3.64 6.52 -12.51
C CYS A 433 5.13 6.10 -12.50
N SER A 434 5.42 4.84 -12.16
CA SER A 434 6.78 4.36 -11.92
C SER A 434 7.16 3.18 -12.82
N ASN A 435 6.48 3.04 -13.95
CA ASN A 435 6.69 1.94 -14.89
C ASN A 435 7.29 2.47 -16.19
N TYR A 436 8.50 2.04 -16.50
CA TYR A 436 9.31 2.54 -17.61
C TYR A 436 9.82 1.38 -18.48
N TYR A 437 10.37 1.74 -19.64
CA TYR A 437 11.01 0.81 -20.55
C TYR A 437 12.50 1.09 -20.64
N ASN A 438 13.29 0.07 -20.96
CA ASN A 438 14.70 0.24 -21.30
C ASN A 438 14.86 0.87 -22.67
N ASP A 439 14.81 2.20 -22.74
CA ASP A 439 14.99 2.97 -23.95
C ASP A 439 15.99 4.13 -23.76
N ARG A 440 16.05 5.05 -24.73
CA ARG A 440 16.99 6.17 -24.72
C ARG A 440 16.74 7.17 -23.57
N SER A 441 15.58 7.11 -22.92
CA SER A 441 15.20 7.96 -21.78
C SER A 441 15.55 7.35 -20.42
N ILE A 442 16.08 6.13 -20.33
CA ILE A 442 16.30 5.42 -19.06
C ILE A 442 16.93 6.28 -17.95
N ILE A 443 18.01 7.03 -18.23
CA ILE A 443 18.66 7.90 -17.25
C ILE A 443 17.72 9.04 -16.81
N LYS A 444 17.01 9.64 -17.76
CA LYS A 444 16.03 10.71 -17.49
C LYS A 444 14.84 10.17 -16.68
N ASP A 445 14.40 8.95 -16.96
CA ASP A 445 13.31 8.30 -16.24
C ASP A 445 13.73 7.94 -14.80
N MET A 446 14.99 7.50 -14.61
CA MET A 446 15.58 7.33 -13.27
C MET A 446 15.65 8.65 -12.50
N MET A 447 16.06 9.74 -13.15
CA MET A 447 16.05 11.08 -12.54
C MET A 447 14.64 11.54 -12.18
N THR A 448 13.68 11.34 -13.09
CA THR A 448 12.29 11.76 -12.92
C THR A 448 11.64 11.01 -11.76
N SER A 449 11.78 9.69 -11.71
CA SER A 449 11.30 8.86 -10.61
C SER A 449 11.97 9.19 -9.27
N ALA A 450 13.28 9.48 -9.26
CA ALA A 450 14.00 9.86 -8.05
C ALA A 450 13.49 11.19 -7.47
N LEU A 451 13.29 12.20 -8.33
CA LEU A 451 12.72 13.49 -7.94
C LEU A 451 11.25 13.35 -7.51
N TYR A 452 10.48 12.52 -8.20
CA TYR A 452 9.10 12.22 -7.85
C TYR A 452 8.97 11.53 -6.48
N ALA A 453 9.87 10.60 -6.17
CA ALA A 453 9.95 9.94 -4.87
C ALA A 453 10.33 10.92 -3.76
N ASN A 454 11.30 11.79 -4.02
CA ASN A 454 11.80 12.77 -3.06
C ASN A 454 10.84 13.95 -2.84
N CYS A 455 9.79 14.08 -3.66
CA CYS A 455 8.69 15.02 -3.50
C CYS A 455 7.59 14.34 -2.66
N PHE A 456 7.32 14.81 -1.45
CA PHE A 456 6.30 14.22 -0.58
C PHE A 456 5.83 15.16 0.54
N CYS A 457 4.69 14.82 1.13
CA CYS A 457 4.19 15.44 2.36
C CYS A 457 4.42 14.53 3.56
N SER A 458 4.81 15.13 4.68
CA SER A 458 4.92 14.43 5.95
C SER A 458 3.53 14.29 6.58
N ILE A 459 3.27 13.16 7.23
CA ILE A 459 2.03 12.94 7.99
C ILE A 459 1.94 14.02 9.09
N PRO A 460 0.76 14.63 9.32
CA PRO A 460 -0.58 14.28 8.81
C PRO A 460 -0.99 14.98 7.51
N THR A 461 -0.10 15.75 6.87
CA THR A 461 -0.47 16.57 5.71
C THR A 461 -0.66 15.75 4.43
N LYS A 462 -1.61 16.15 3.59
CA LYS A 462 -1.99 15.48 2.34
C LYS A 462 -1.41 16.23 1.15
N GLN A 463 -0.76 15.52 0.24
CA GLN A 463 -0.18 16.14 -0.97
C GLN A 463 -1.23 16.23 -2.07
N PHE A 464 -1.31 17.38 -2.74
CA PHE A 464 -2.10 17.47 -3.96
C PHE A 464 -1.41 16.69 -5.09
N MET A 465 -2.07 15.63 -5.56
CA MET A 465 -1.58 14.72 -6.60
C MET A 465 -2.68 14.46 -7.64
N ASP A 466 -2.25 14.20 -8.88
CA ASP A 466 -3.10 13.70 -9.95
C ASP A 466 -2.34 12.56 -10.65
N GLU A 467 -2.60 11.34 -10.22
CA GLU A 467 -1.93 10.14 -10.73
C GLU A 467 -2.25 9.86 -12.19
N SER A 468 -3.43 10.23 -12.67
CA SER A 468 -3.77 10.12 -14.10
C SER A 468 -2.86 10.95 -14.99
N LYS A 469 -2.29 12.02 -14.43
CA LYS A 469 -1.32 12.91 -15.09
C LYS A 469 0.10 12.74 -14.56
N CYS A 470 0.32 11.80 -13.63
CA CYS A 470 1.58 11.65 -12.90
C CYS A 470 2.11 12.96 -12.31
N LEU A 471 1.18 13.80 -11.85
CA LEU A 471 1.48 15.10 -11.28
C LEU A 471 1.51 14.99 -9.75
N LYS A 472 2.55 15.54 -9.15
CA LYS A 472 2.66 15.73 -7.71
C LYS A 472 3.10 17.17 -7.44
N SER A 473 2.30 17.93 -6.70
CA SER A 473 2.62 19.34 -6.44
C SER A 473 3.56 19.51 -5.24
N ALA A 474 4.16 20.68 -5.14
CA ALA A 474 4.91 21.11 -3.96
C ALA A 474 4.01 21.62 -2.83
N GLU A 475 2.72 21.27 -2.81
CA GLU A 475 1.73 21.80 -1.87
C GLU A 475 1.22 20.66 -0.96
N CYS A 476 1.43 20.81 0.35
CA CYS A 476 0.87 19.95 1.38
C CYS A 476 -0.27 20.66 2.07
N LEU A 477 -1.42 20.00 2.17
CA LEU A 477 -2.62 20.52 2.80
C LEU A 477 -2.87 19.84 4.13
N TYR A 478 -3.35 20.61 5.10
CA TYR A 478 -3.79 20.10 6.39
C TYR A 478 -5.11 20.76 6.77
N LEU A 479 -6.10 19.93 7.10
CA LEU A 479 -7.42 20.38 7.53
C LEU A 479 -7.41 20.51 9.04
N HIS A 480 -7.59 21.74 9.51
CA HIS A 480 -7.97 21.99 10.89
C HIS A 480 -9.49 21.89 10.97
N ASP A 481 -9.96 20.85 11.64
CA ASP A 481 -11.37 20.59 11.89
C ASP A 481 -11.98 21.59 12.89
N THR A 482 -11.16 22.11 13.82
CA THR A 482 -11.54 23.01 14.90
C THR A 482 -12.06 24.35 14.34
N PRO A 483 -13.37 24.64 14.43
CA PRO A 483 -13.96 25.80 13.79
C PRO A 483 -13.37 27.11 14.30
N SER A 484 -12.90 27.95 13.38
CA SER A 484 -12.27 29.24 13.68
C SER A 484 -12.77 30.34 12.76
N GLY A 485 -12.75 31.58 13.23
CA GLY A 485 -12.95 32.75 12.37
C GLY A 485 -11.76 32.94 11.42
N TRP A 486 -11.96 33.66 10.32
CA TRP A 486 -10.97 33.88 9.26
C TRP A 486 -9.58 34.34 9.76
N THR A 487 -9.56 35.36 10.62
CA THR A 487 -8.30 35.93 11.13
C THR A 487 -7.56 34.93 12.02
N THR A 488 -8.31 34.17 12.82
CA THR A 488 -7.79 33.12 13.69
C THR A 488 -7.22 31.98 12.84
N ALA A 489 -7.97 31.52 11.84
CA ALA A 489 -7.53 30.49 10.90
C ALA A 489 -6.24 30.87 10.15
N THR A 490 -6.14 32.13 9.68
CA THR A 490 -4.91 32.67 9.06
C THR A 490 -3.72 32.60 10.01
N THR A 491 -3.95 32.92 11.28
CA THR A 491 -2.90 32.92 12.31
C THR A 491 -2.47 31.50 12.66
N VAL A 492 -3.41 30.58 12.86
CA VAL A 492 -3.12 29.19 13.22
C VAL A 492 -2.27 28.51 12.16
N CYS A 493 -2.52 28.73 10.87
CA CYS A 493 -1.68 28.13 9.83
C CYS A 493 -0.19 28.46 10.00
N THR A 494 0.14 29.67 10.48
CA THR A 494 1.55 30.06 10.70
C THR A 494 2.20 29.39 11.91
N PHE A 495 1.39 28.80 12.81
CA PHE A 495 1.87 27.99 13.92
C PHE A 495 2.25 26.56 13.48
N ASP A 496 1.62 26.04 12.43
CA ASP A 496 1.95 24.72 11.87
C ASP A 496 3.37 24.73 11.27
N ASP A 497 3.67 25.76 10.47
CA ASP A 497 4.97 26.04 9.88
C ASP A 497 5.07 27.54 9.54
N PRO A 498 6.24 28.19 9.70
CA PRO A 498 6.39 29.62 9.40
C PRO A 498 6.09 30.00 7.94
N SER A 499 6.18 29.05 7.01
CA SER A 499 5.83 29.21 5.59
C SER A 499 4.40 28.77 5.27
N SER A 500 3.66 28.23 6.25
CA SER A 500 2.28 27.80 6.09
C SER A 500 1.31 28.99 6.16
N ARG A 501 0.22 28.87 5.40
CA ARG A 501 -0.80 29.90 5.20
C ARG A 501 -2.11 29.23 4.82
N LEU A 502 -3.23 29.96 4.88
CA LEU A 502 -4.49 29.43 4.35
C LEU A 502 -4.34 29.06 2.87
N ALA A 503 -4.83 27.88 2.54
CA ALA A 503 -4.64 27.24 1.26
C ALA A 503 -5.35 27.98 0.12
N ASP A 504 -4.71 28.05 -1.05
CA ASP A 504 -5.34 28.60 -2.25
C ASP A 504 -6.09 27.54 -3.07
N ILE A 505 -7.05 27.99 -3.88
CA ILE A 505 -7.80 27.13 -4.80
C ILE A 505 -7.80 27.78 -6.19
N ARG A 506 -6.85 27.37 -7.04
CA ARG A 506 -6.58 28.08 -8.32
C ARG A 506 -7.21 27.42 -9.54
N ASN A 507 -7.80 26.23 -9.40
CA ASN A 507 -8.40 25.44 -10.47
C ASN A 507 -9.40 24.43 -9.92
N LYS A 508 -10.09 23.76 -10.84
CA LYS A 508 -11.14 22.78 -10.54
C LYS A 508 -10.58 21.56 -9.81
N GLU A 509 -9.41 21.07 -10.23
CA GLU A 509 -8.77 19.88 -9.66
C GLU A 509 -8.41 20.09 -8.19
N LYS A 510 -7.80 21.24 -7.85
CA LYS A 510 -7.51 21.60 -6.45
C LYS A 510 -8.79 21.73 -5.64
N ASN A 511 -9.85 22.31 -6.21
CA ASN A 511 -11.14 22.43 -5.52
C ASN A 511 -11.73 21.05 -5.19
N MET A 512 -11.69 20.11 -6.14
CA MET A 512 -12.15 18.74 -5.90
C MET A 512 -11.30 18.03 -4.85
N PHE A 513 -9.98 18.19 -4.90
CA PHE A 513 -9.08 17.62 -3.88
C PHE A 513 -9.35 18.19 -2.48
N PHE A 514 -9.53 19.51 -2.40
CA PHE A 514 -9.86 20.22 -1.17
C PHE A 514 -11.18 19.73 -0.57
N ARG A 515 -12.19 19.51 -1.41
CA ARG A 515 -13.46 18.90 -1.03
C ARG A 515 -13.27 17.47 -0.54
N GLY A 516 -12.45 16.66 -1.21
CA GLY A 516 -12.16 15.30 -0.76
C GLY A 516 -11.61 15.25 0.67
N ILE A 517 -10.66 16.12 1.00
CA ILE A 517 -10.12 16.23 2.37
C ILE A 517 -11.21 16.71 3.34
N SER A 518 -12.02 17.69 2.95
CA SER A 518 -13.12 18.21 3.76
C SER A 518 -14.22 17.17 4.04
N ASP A 519 -14.55 16.33 3.04
CA ASP A 519 -15.57 15.30 3.16
C ASP A 519 -15.10 14.20 4.13
N GLN A 520 -13.80 13.87 4.12
CA GLN A 520 -13.18 12.90 5.02
C GLN A 520 -12.98 13.43 6.45
N GLY A 521 -12.35 14.60 6.62
CA GLY A 521 -11.95 15.07 7.96
C GLY A 521 -12.93 16.02 8.66
N ALA A 522 -13.83 16.67 7.91
CA ALA A 522 -14.82 17.57 8.47
C ALA A 522 -16.25 17.19 8.07
N ASN A 523 -16.54 15.94 7.69
CA ASN A 523 -17.89 15.47 7.32
C ASN A 523 -18.60 16.36 6.25
N GLY A 524 -17.81 17.01 5.39
CA GLY A 524 -18.27 17.97 4.39
C GLY A 524 -18.75 19.30 4.96
N TYR A 525 -18.33 19.69 6.17
CA TYR A 525 -18.61 21.02 6.72
C TYR A 525 -17.95 22.12 5.86
N PRO A 526 -18.47 23.36 5.93
CA PRO A 526 -17.83 24.46 5.24
C PRO A 526 -16.37 24.65 5.66
N VAL A 527 -15.48 24.88 4.69
CA VAL A 527 -14.04 25.05 4.93
C VAL A 527 -13.54 26.40 4.45
N ILE A 528 -12.86 27.09 5.34
CA ILE A 528 -12.19 28.36 5.09
C ILE A 528 -10.90 28.12 4.30
N PHE A 529 -10.69 28.91 3.25
CA PHE A 529 -9.52 28.83 2.36
C PHE A 529 -9.05 30.23 1.98
N GLY A 530 -7.76 30.41 1.71
CA GLY A 530 -6.98 31.66 1.72
C GLY A 530 -7.29 32.77 0.72
N LEU A 531 -8.53 32.88 0.22
CA LEU A 531 -8.99 33.99 -0.60
C LEU A 531 -9.68 35.08 0.24
N GLY A 532 -9.18 36.31 0.14
CA GLY A 532 -9.87 37.46 0.73
C GLY A 532 -9.30 38.81 0.30
N ASP A 533 -9.83 39.89 0.87
CA ASP A 533 -9.31 41.26 0.68
C ASP A 533 -8.57 41.73 1.95
N PRO A 534 -7.26 41.39 2.11
CA PRO A 534 -6.50 41.76 3.29
C PRO A 534 -6.26 43.27 3.39
N THR A 535 -6.35 43.99 2.27
CA THR A 535 -6.09 45.45 2.20
C THR A 535 -7.35 46.30 2.38
N ASN A 536 -8.51 45.67 2.48
CA ASN A 536 -9.82 46.30 2.42
C ASN A 536 -10.06 47.19 1.17
N SER A 537 -9.27 47.01 0.10
CA SER A 537 -9.29 47.85 -1.11
C SER A 537 -10.39 47.48 -2.12
N GLY A 538 -11.10 46.37 -1.87
CA GLY A 538 -12.06 45.77 -2.81
C GLY A 538 -11.42 44.80 -3.79
N SER A 539 -10.11 44.59 -3.71
CA SER A 539 -9.36 43.63 -4.55
C SER A 539 -9.07 42.35 -3.78
N LEU A 540 -9.49 41.22 -4.32
CA LEU A 540 -9.23 39.90 -3.74
C LEU A 540 -7.80 39.44 -4.02
N SER A 541 -7.19 38.77 -3.04
CA SER A 541 -5.84 38.23 -3.12
C SER A 541 -5.71 36.91 -2.34
N TRP A 542 -4.85 36.03 -2.83
CA TRP A 542 -4.50 34.79 -2.14
C TRP A 542 -3.47 35.05 -1.03
N GLN A 543 -3.62 34.39 0.12
CA GLN A 543 -2.62 34.41 1.20
C GLN A 543 -1.27 33.81 0.76
N THR A 544 -1.25 33.01 -0.30
CA THR A 544 -0.03 32.46 -0.91
C THR A 544 0.74 33.47 -1.78
N ASN A 545 0.26 34.72 -1.90
CA ASN A 545 0.73 35.74 -2.85
C ASN A 545 0.57 35.35 -4.34
N ALA A 546 -0.14 34.25 -4.62
CA ALA A 546 -0.50 33.91 -5.98
C ALA A 546 -1.48 34.96 -6.57
N PRO A 547 -1.41 35.24 -7.88
CA PRO A 547 -2.32 36.18 -8.51
C PRO A 547 -3.76 35.62 -8.53
N PHE A 548 -4.73 36.47 -8.22
CA PHE A 548 -6.15 36.13 -8.26
C PHE A 548 -6.75 36.38 -9.66
N TYR A 549 -6.48 35.47 -10.59
CA TYR A 549 -7.11 35.43 -11.93
C TYR A 549 -7.65 34.03 -12.28
N GLY A 550 -7.85 33.19 -11.26
CA GLY A 550 -8.14 31.76 -11.39
C GLY A 550 -9.59 31.38 -11.14
N TYR A 551 -9.88 30.11 -11.43
CA TYR A 551 -11.15 29.39 -11.28
C TYR A 551 -12.03 29.87 -10.12
N THR A 552 -13.34 30.00 -10.37
CA THR A 552 -14.32 30.45 -9.39
C THR A 552 -15.54 29.54 -9.40
N ASN A 553 -15.82 28.87 -8.28
CA ASN A 553 -16.94 27.94 -8.17
C ASN A 553 -18.13 28.55 -7.42
N TYR A 554 -18.63 29.70 -7.88
CA TYR A 554 -19.72 30.40 -7.19
C TYR A 554 -21.10 29.75 -7.45
N PRO A 555 -22.02 29.77 -6.47
CA PRO A 555 -23.39 29.34 -6.66
C PRO A 555 -24.05 30.05 -7.85
N GLY A 556 -24.54 29.28 -8.81
CA GLY A 556 -25.21 29.80 -10.00
C GLY A 556 -24.35 30.71 -10.89
N ASN A 557 -23.01 30.63 -10.79
CA ASN A 557 -22.04 31.49 -11.50
C ASN A 557 -22.20 33.01 -11.23
N ASN A 558 -22.78 33.39 -10.09
CA ASN A 558 -23.15 34.78 -9.81
C ASN A 558 -22.00 35.69 -9.33
N GLY A 559 -20.74 35.25 -9.41
CA GLY A 559 -19.60 36.03 -8.96
C GLY A 559 -19.51 36.19 -7.42
N PRO A 560 -18.53 36.96 -6.93
CA PRO A 560 -18.38 37.23 -5.50
C PRO A 560 -19.49 38.16 -4.98
N ASN A 561 -20.17 37.77 -3.90
CA ASN A 561 -21.16 38.62 -3.23
C ASN A 561 -20.55 39.38 -2.06
N PHE A 562 -19.99 40.56 -2.33
CA PHE A 562 -19.32 41.40 -1.33
C PHE A 562 -20.24 41.97 -0.24
N SER A 563 -21.58 41.88 -0.39
CA SER A 563 -22.51 42.34 0.65
C SER A 563 -22.47 41.44 1.89
N ASN A 564 -22.10 40.16 1.73
CA ASN A 564 -21.95 39.21 2.83
C ASN A 564 -20.54 39.25 3.45
N GLY A 565 -19.60 39.96 2.82
CA GLY A 565 -18.23 40.14 3.27
C GLY A 565 -17.21 39.86 2.17
N LYS A 566 -15.93 39.82 2.54
CA LYS A 566 -14.81 39.82 1.59
C LYS A 566 -13.86 38.63 1.72
N CYS A 567 -14.14 37.69 2.62
CA CYS A 567 -13.38 36.46 2.79
C CYS A 567 -14.18 35.27 2.29
N ALA A 568 -13.51 34.25 1.75
CA ALA A 568 -14.17 33.15 1.10
C ALA A 568 -14.20 31.87 1.95
N GLN A 569 -15.23 31.06 1.71
CA GLN A 569 -15.41 29.76 2.32
C GLN A 569 -16.04 28.81 1.30
N MET A 570 -15.59 27.56 1.29
CA MET A 570 -16.17 26.49 0.50
C MET A 570 -17.33 25.86 1.27
N GLN A 571 -18.45 25.61 0.62
CA GLN A 571 -19.61 24.90 1.17
C GLN A 571 -19.52 23.39 0.92
N LYS A 572 -20.43 22.62 1.53
CA LYS A 572 -20.52 21.15 1.38
C LYS A 572 -20.65 20.68 -0.07
N ASP A 573 -21.30 21.47 -0.92
CA ASP A 573 -21.45 21.18 -2.35
C ASP A 573 -20.21 21.57 -3.19
N GLY A 574 -19.16 22.09 -2.54
CA GLY A 574 -17.93 22.58 -3.15
C GLY A 574 -18.01 24.00 -3.70
N THR A 575 -19.16 24.67 -3.59
CA THR A 575 -19.33 26.06 -4.06
C THR A 575 -18.75 27.08 -3.08
N TRP A 576 -18.36 28.24 -3.57
CA TRP A 576 -17.73 29.29 -2.77
C TRP A 576 -18.74 30.35 -2.37
N ILE A 577 -18.72 30.73 -1.10
CA ILE A 577 -19.48 31.88 -0.59
C ILE A 577 -18.57 32.88 0.09
N PHE A 578 -19.00 34.13 0.13
CA PHE A 578 -18.30 35.21 0.82
C PHE A 578 -18.92 35.48 2.17
N LYS A 579 -18.07 35.73 3.17
CA LYS A 579 -18.42 36.04 4.55
C LYS A 579 -17.55 37.16 5.11
N ALA A 580 -17.94 37.66 6.28
CA ALA A 580 -17.17 38.67 6.99
C ALA A 580 -15.80 38.12 7.40
N CYS A 581 -14.76 38.92 7.20
CA CYS A 581 -13.40 38.60 7.64
C CYS A 581 -13.29 38.83 9.16
N SER A 582 -13.89 37.94 9.97
CA SER A 582 -13.99 38.09 11.42
C SER A 582 -13.03 37.15 12.17
N PRO A 583 -12.49 37.56 13.33
CA PRO A 583 -11.74 36.64 14.19
C PRO A 583 -12.61 35.61 14.93
N PHE A 584 -13.92 35.85 15.08
CA PHE A 584 -14.80 35.02 15.91
C PHE A 584 -16.19 34.76 15.34
N LEU A 585 -16.63 35.49 14.30
CA LEU A 585 -17.89 35.20 13.62
C LEU A 585 -17.67 34.20 12.49
N ASP A 586 -18.75 33.49 12.13
CA ASP A 586 -18.76 32.55 11.01
C ASP A 586 -17.69 31.45 11.11
N ALA A 587 -17.42 30.99 12.34
CA ALA A 587 -16.40 30.00 12.62
C ALA A 587 -16.66 28.71 11.85
N SER A 588 -15.62 28.17 11.22
CA SER A 588 -15.68 26.92 10.47
C SER A 588 -14.28 26.30 10.37
N SER A 589 -14.23 25.02 9.99
CA SER A 589 -12.97 24.34 9.71
C SER A 589 -12.18 25.09 8.64
N PHE A 590 -10.87 24.92 8.58
CA PHE A 590 -10.02 25.68 7.68
C PHE A 590 -8.84 24.84 7.19
N MET A 591 -8.38 25.12 5.98
CA MET A 591 -7.27 24.39 5.38
C MET A 591 -6.01 25.25 5.35
N CYS A 592 -4.94 24.71 5.92
CA CYS A 592 -3.62 25.27 5.80
C CYS A 592 -2.86 24.59 4.65
N GLN A 593 -1.99 25.35 4.00
CA GLN A 593 -1.09 24.89 2.96
C GLN A 593 0.34 25.24 3.33
N GLN A 594 1.22 24.25 3.24
CA GLN A 594 2.67 24.38 3.40
C GLN A 594 3.42 23.77 2.21
N ARG A 595 4.73 24.02 2.12
CA ARG A 595 5.56 23.48 1.04
C ARG A 595 5.90 22.02 1.28
N ALA A 596 5.80 21.19 0.25
CA ALA A 596 6.20 19.79 0.30
C ALA A 596 7.70 19.61 0.53
N CYS A 597 8.06 18.49 1.14
CA CYS A 597 9.43 18.04 1.22
C CYS A 597 9.91 17.73 -0.21
N ASP A 598 11.05 18.31 -0.59
CA ASP A 598 11.66 18.06 -1.90
C ASP A 598 13.19 18.18 -1.81
N ALA A 599 13.87 18.28 -2.96
CA ALA A 599 15.32 18.39 -2.98
C ALA A 599 15.81 19.72 -2.37
N ASP A 600 15.07 20.81 -2.54
CA ASP A 600 15.43 22.13 -2.04
C ASP A 600 14.76 22.48 -0.71
N ASN A 601 13.63 21.86 -0.37
CA ASN A 601 12.92 21.97 0.90
C ASN A 601 13.13 20.69 1.74
N TYR A 602 14.20 20.69 2.55
CA TYR A 602 14.60 19.53 3.34
C TYR A 602 13.73 19.38 4.60
N CYS A 603 13.11 18.20 4.76
CA CYS A 603 12.34 17.84 5.95
C CYS A 603 13.16 16.88 6.83
N ALA A 604 13.79 17.45 7.86
CA ALA A 604 14.71 16.75 8.74
C ALA A 604 14.06 15.63 9.56
#